data_AF-A0A2S4RXK2-F1
#
_entry.id   AF-A0A2S4RXK2-F1
#
_cell.length_a   1.000
_cell.length_b   1.000
_cell.length_c   1.000
_cell.angle_alpha   90.00
_cell.angle_beta   90.00
_cell.angle_gamma   90.00
#
_symmetry.space_group_name_H-M   'P 1'
#
loop_
_entity.id
_entity.type
_entity.pdbx_description
1 polymer ?
#
loop_
_entity_poly.entity_id
_entity_poly.type
_entity_poly.pdbx_seq_one_letter_code
_entity_poly.pdbx_strand_id
1 'polypeptide(L)'
;MSEILDPIIKFLQYCIENKIIEVWVAFLLIASVIFIYFSLLKIDYVSHLIGLFRNRKERALINIMQDEYLPAETKNCARQEFKRIKNKKLCGFDDVIRQNYCVVLSNKYHELVTVFFFKKFRSNICVGENLNPLIKIGKGVWFEWGIGMIYTLQFFVLAIFFISLSIFNPGQLPLWKHAILYLSVAVLLWTGVMMSKQFPSLGEIKLLKELKRREEQAKD
;
A
#
# COMPACT_ATOMS: atom_id res chain seq x y z
N MET A 1 -3.31 19.75 16.13
CA MET A 1 -3.59 18.36 16.54
C MET A 1 -4.71 18.32 17.57
N SER A 2 -4.69 19.17 18.60
CA SER A 2 -5.78 19.30 19.58
C SER A 2 -7.11 19.75 18.95
N GLU A 3 -7.13 20.77 18.11
CA GLU A 3 -8.38 21.37 17.60
C GLU A 3 -9.29 20.45 16.77
N ILE A 4 -8.74 19.41 16.12
CA ILE A 4 -9.52 18.45 15.33
C ILE A 4 -9.92 17.23 16.16
N LEU A 5 -9.09 16.84 17.14
CA LEU A 5 -9.35 15.70 18.02
C LEU A 5 -10.39 16.05 19.09
N ASP A 6 -10.37 17.29 19.59
CA ASP A 6 -11.18 17.75 20.70
C ASP A 6 -12.71 17.67 20.42
N PRO A 7 -13.21 18.04 19.22
CA PRO A 7 -14.62 17.85 18.87
C PRO A 7 -15.01 16.37 18.77
N ILE A 8 -14.10 15.52 18.29
CA ILE A 8 -14.34 14.08 18.12
C ILE A 8 -14.38 13.39 19.49
N ILE A 9 -13.49 13.77 20.40
CA ILE A 9 -13.43 13.25 21.78
C ILE A 9 -14.68 13.69 22.57
N LYS A 10 -15.05 14.97 22.51
CA LYS A 10 -16.26 15.48 23.15
C LYS A 10 -17.54 14.80 22.63
N PHE A 11 -17.58 14.51 21.33
CA PHE A 11 -18.67 13.77 20.72
C PHE A 11 -18.73 12.30 21.18
N LEU A 12 -17.59 11.62 21.26
CA LEU A 12 -17.52 10.25 21.77
C LEU A 12 -17.91 10.17 23.25
N GLN A 13 -17.48 11.13 24.06
CA GLN A 13 -17.94 11.26 25.45
C GLN A 13 -19.45 11.42 25.53
N TYR A 14 -20.04 12.30 24.72
CA TYR A 14 -21.49 12.47 24.66
C TYR A 14 -22.22 11.16 24.28
N CYS A 15 -21.68 10.39 23.33
CA CYS A 15 -22.28 9.12 22.93
C CYS A 15 -22.14 8.01 24.00
N ILE A 16 -21.05 8.01 24.76
CA ILE A 16 -20.83 7.09 25.89
C ILE A 16 -21.77 7.44 27.05
N GLU A 17 -21.87 8.72 27.40
CA GLU A 17 -22.71 9.21 28.50
C GLU A 17 -24.20 8.95 28.26
N ASN A 18 -24.65 9.07 27.00
CA ASN A 18 -26.03 8.76 26.61
C ASN A 18 -26.28 7.27 26.30
N LYS A 19 -25.31 6.37 26.59
CA LYS A 19 -25.38 4.93 26.30
C LYS A 19 -25.70 4.56 24.84
N ILE A 20 -25.42 5.47 23.91
CA ILE A 20 -25.61 5.22 22.47
C ILE A 20 -24.55 4.23 21.98
N ILE A 21 -23.36 4.25 22.59
CA ILE A 21 -22.21 3.47 22.17
C ILE A 21 -21.48 2.93 23.41
N GLU A 22 -21.07 1.66 23.40
CA GLU A 22 -20.23 1.08 24.45
C GLU A 22 -18.80 1.66 24.41
N VAL A 23 -18.18 1.74 25.59
CA VAL A 23 -16.82 2.29 25.78
C VAL A 23 -15.78 1.61 24.87
N TRP A 24 -15.90 0.31 24.63
CA TRP A 24 -15.03 -0.43 23.72
C TRP A 24 -15.16 -0.03 22.25
N VAL A 25 -16.36 0.34 21.81
CA VAL A 25 -16.62 0.80 20.43
C VAL A 25 -16.08 2.22 20.25
N ALA A 26 -16.19 3.07 21.27
CA ALA A 26 -15.57 4.40 21.27
C ALA A 26 -14.03 4.32 21.23
N PHE A 27 -13.44 3.39 21.99
CA PHE A 27 -12.00 3.12 21.94
C PHE A 27 -11.55 2.67 20.54
N LEU A 28 -12.29 1.76 19.89
CA LEU A 28 -12.03 1.32 18.51
C LEU A 28 -12.11 2.48 17.51
N LEU A 29 -13.05 3.42 17.69
CA LEU A 29 -13.20 4.61 16.85
C LEU A 29 -12.00 5.55 16.98
N ILE A 30 -11.56 5.86 18.20
CA ILE A 30 -10.37 6.70 18.44
C ILE A 30 -9.12 6.02 17.89
N ALA A 31 -8.96 4.72 18.17
CA ALA A 31 -7.86 3.93 17.63
C ALA A 31 -7.87 3.97 16.11
N SER A 32 -9.03 3.84 15.46
CA SER A 32 -9.15 3.90 14.00
C SER A 32 -8.81 5.29 13.43
N VAL A 33 -9.26 6.39 14.06
CA VAL A 33 -8.90 7.76 13.63
C VAL A 33 -7.40 8.00 13.75
N ILE A 34 -6.79 7.63 14.87
CA ILE A 34 -5.33 7.71 15.08
C ILE A 34 -4.61 6.85 14.05
N PHE A 35 -5.12 5.64 13.79
CA PHE A 35 -4.53 4.69 12.85
C PHE A 35 -4.62 5.17 11.39
N ILE A 36 -5.73 5.79 11.00
CA ILE A 36 -5.91 6.44 9.69
C ILE A 36 -4.95 7.62 9.56
N TYR A 37 -4.81 8.44 10.59
CA TYR A 37 -3.85 9.55 10.61
C TYR A 37 -2.41 9.07 10.40
N PHE A 38 -1.98 8.02 11.10
CA PHE A 38 -0.67 7.39 10.88
C PHE A 38 -0.52 6.79 9.48
N SER A 39 -1.60 6.22 8.93
CA SER A 39 -1.62 5.67 7.57
C SER A 39 -1.48 6.76 6.50
N LEU A 40 -2.13 7.92 6.69
CA LEU A 40 -2.02 9.09 5.81
C LEU A 40 -0.64 9.75 5.87
N LEU A 41 -0.06 9.88 7.07
CA LEU A 41 1.32 10.37 7.25
C LEU A 41 2.35 9.51 6.52
N LYS A 42 2.11 8.19 6.43
CA LYS A 42 2.96 7.26 5.67
C LYS A 42 2.82 7.40 4.16
N ILE A 43 1.70 7.91 3.65
CA ILE A 43 1.41 7.94 2.21
C ILE A 43 1.83 9.27 1.57
N ASP A 44 1.51 10.42 2.17
CA ASP A 44 1.76 11.70 1.50
C ASP A 44 3.09 12.33 1.86
N TYR A 45 3.42 12.45 3.16
CA TYR A 45 4.65 13.11 3.58
C TYR A 45 5.89 12.28 3.20
N VAL A 46 5.86 10.98 3.46
CA VAL A 46 6.97 10.07 3.14
C VAL A 46 7.12 9.89 1.63
N SER A 47 6.04 9.77 0.84
CA SER A 47 6.19 9.60 -0.61
C SER A 47 6.66 10.86 -1.32
N HIS A 48 6.26 12.05 -0.85
CA HIS A 48 6.71 13.33 -1.41
C HIS A 48 8.17 13.64 -1.05
N LEU A 49 8.59 13.45 0.22
CA LEU A 49 9.98 13.64 0.62
C LEU A 49 10.91 12.64 -0.08
N ILE A 50 10.51 11.36 -0.13
CA ILE A 50 11.24 10.34 -0.90
C ILE A 50 11.25 10.71 -2.38
N GLY A 51 10.14 11.22 -2.94
CA GLY A 51 10.05 11.67 -4.32
C GLY A 51 11.07 12.76 -4.66
N LEU A 52 11.22 13.77 -3.80
CA LEU A 52 12.18 14.86 -3.95
C LEU A 52 13.64 14.39 -3.94
N PHE A 53 14.04 13.59 -2.94
CA PHE A 53 15.40 13.05 -2.87
C PHE A 53 15.69 12.02 -3.97
N ARG A 54 14.69 11.21 -4.35
CA ARG A 54 14.79 10.17 -5.38
C ARG A 54 14.92 10.76 -6.78
N ASN A 55 14.14 11.80 -7.10
CA ASN A 55 14.21 12.48 -8.39
C ASN A 55 15.53 13.27 -8.57
N ARG A 56 16.20 13.65 -7.47
CA ARG A 56 17.56 14.22 -7.55
C ARG A 56 18.60 13.17 -7.93
N LYS A 57 18.59 12.00 -7.27
CA LYS A 57 19.53 10.91 -7.60
C LYS A 57 19.38 10.42 -9.04
N GLU A 58 18.15 10.25 -9.52
CA GLU A 58 17.92 9.83 -10.92
C GLU A 58 18.40 10.88 -11.93
N ARG A 59 18.15 12.16 -11.68
CA ARG A 59 18.66 13.24 -12.54
C ARG A 59 20.19 13.31 -12.54
N ALA A 60 20.83 13.14 -11.39
CA ALA A 60 22.29 13.11 -11.31
C ALA A 60 22.88 11.96 -12.14
N LEU A 61 22.29 10.76 -12.06
CA LEU A 61 22.72 9.61 -12.86
C LEU A 61 22.51 9.84 -14.37
N ILE A 62 21.40 10.47 -14.77
CA ILE A 62 21.15 10.83 -16.17
C ILE A 62 22.21 11.81 -16.67
N ASN A 63 22.52 12.84 -15.89
CA ASN A 63 23.55 13.83 -16.24
C ASN A 63 24.93 13.16 -16.42
N ILE A 64 25.32 12.26 -15.51
CA ILE A 64 26.56 11.48 -15.61
C ILE A 64 26.60 10.61 -16.87
N MET A 65 25.47 10.03 -17.27
CA MET A 65 25.39 9.23 -18.51
C MET A 65 25.47 10.08 -19.79
N GLN A 66 25.08 11.36 -19.72
CA GLN A 66 25.04 12.29 -20.86
C GLN A 66 26.32 13.12 -21.02
N ASP A 67 27.16 13.22 -19.98
CA ASP A 67 28.41 13.96 -20.00
C ASP A 67 29.43 13.30 -20.94
N GLU A 68 29.82 13.96 -22.03
CA GLU A 68 30.75 13.42 -23.02
C GLU A 68 32.17 13.21 -22.47
N TYR A 69 32.57 13.98 -21.45
CA TYR A 69 33.93 13.98 -20.90
C TYR A 69 34.18 12.88 -19.86
N LEU A 70 33.13 12.18 -19.43
CA LEU A 70 33.28 11.11 -18.45
C LEU A 70 33.71 9.77 -19.09
N PRO A 71 34.62 9.02 -18.42
CA PRO A 71 35.03 7.70 -18.86
C PRO A 71 33.84 6.74 -19.05
N ALA A 72 33.96 5.84 -20.03
CA ALA A 72 32.93 4.84 -20.33
C ALA A 72 32.61 3.94 -19.13
N GLU A 73 33.59 3.63 -18.29
CA GLU A 73 33.41 2.87 -17.05
C GLU A 73 32.46 3.58 -16.07
N THR A 74 32.66 4.88 -15.85
CA THR A 74 31.80 5.70 -14.98
C THR A 74 30.36 5.76 -15.53
N LYS A 75 30.21 5.88 -16.85
CA LYS A 75 28.90 5.83 -17.52
C LYS A 75 28.22 4.48 -17.34
N ASN A 76 28.96 3.39 -17.43
CA ASN A 76 28.45 2.04 -17.22
C ASN A 76 28.00 1.82 -15.77
N CYS A 77 28.78 2.27 -14.79
CA CYS A 77 28.37 2.23 -13.38
C CYS A 77 27.08 3.04 -13.14
N ALA A 78 27.00 4.26 -13.69
CA ALA A 78 25.80 5.09 -13.57
C ALA A 78 24.56 4.43 -14.21
N ARG A 79 24.73 3.78 -15.37
CA ARG A 79 23.67 3.04 -16.05
C ARG A 79 23.18 1.84 -15.23
N GLN A 80 24.09 1.10 -14.59
CA GLN A 80 23.74 -0.02 -13.72
C GLN A 80 22.94 0.44 -12.50
N GLU A 81 23.37 1.50 -11.82
CA GLU A 81 22.64 2.07 -10.68
C GLU A 81 21.29 2.65 -11.10
N PHE A 82 21.21 3.31 -12.26
CA PHE A 82 19.95 3.79 -12.80
C PHE A 82 18.98 2.62 -13.07
N LYS A 83 19.47 1.53 -13.66
CA LYS A 83 18.68 0.32 -13.91
C LYS A 83 18.20 -0.31 -12.59
N ARG A 84 19.03 -0.36 -11.56
CA ARG A 84 18.67 -0.85 -10.22
C ARG A 84 17.54 -0.01 -9.60
N ILE A 85 17.63 1.32 -9.68
CA ILE A 85 16.59 2.22 -9.16
C ILE A 85 15.28 2.04 -9.93
N LYS A 86 15.35 1.97 -11.27
CA LYS A 86 14.18 1.75 -12.13
C LYS A 86 13.53 0.40 -11.84
N ASN A 87 14.31 -0.67 -11.77
CA ASN A 87 13.81 -2.00 -11.49
C ASN A 87 13.18 -2.07 -10.09
N LYS A 88 13.80 -1.47 -9.06
CA LYS A 88 13.19 -1.33 -7.73
C LYS A 88 11.82 -0.65 -7.78
N LYS A 89 11.63 0.40 -8.61
CA LYS A 89 10.32 1.06 -8.76
C LYS A 89 9.27 0.13 -9.37
N LEU A 90 9.66 -0.69 -10.33
CA LEU A 90 8.79 -1.61 -11.05
C LEU A 90 8.40 -2.81 -10.16
N CYS A 91 9.38 -3.57 -9.67
CA CYS A 91 9.12 -4.81 -8.93
C CYS A 91 8.99 -4.63 -7.41
N GLY A 92 9.43 -3.50 -6.85
CA GLY A 92 9.32 -3.22 -5.41
C GLY A 92 10.44 -3.79 -4.52
N PHE A 93 11.49 -4.39 -5.08
CA PHE A 93 12.59 -5.01 -4.34
C PHE A 93 13.86 -4.16 -4.33
N ASP A 94 14.58 -4.14 -3.20
CA ASP A 94 15.89 -3.50 -3.04
C ASP A 94 17.06 -4.33 -3.59
N ASP A 95 16.88 -5.65 -3.57
CA ASP A 95 17.85 -6.65 -3.96
C ASP A 95 17.86 -6.88 -5.48
N VAL A 96 19.05 -6.78 -6.09
CA VAL A 96 19.26 -6.96 -7.54
C VAL A 96 18.89 -8.37 -8.00
N ILE A 97 19.11 -9.40 -7.17
CA ILE A 97 18.78 -10.79 -7.50
C ILE A 97 17.27 -10.94 -7.66
N ARG A 98 16.50 -10.42 -6.69
CA ARG A 98 15.04 -10.43 -6.74
C ARG A 98 14.49 -9.57 -7.87
N GLN A 99 15.11 -8.41 -8.11
CA GLN A 99 14.76 -7.55 -9.24
C GLN A 99 14.91 -8.29 -10.57
N ASN A 100 16.07 -8.90 -10.81
CA ASN A 100 16.35 -9.64 -12.03
C ASN A 100 15.39 -10.82 -12.19
N TYR A 101 15.13 -11.56 -11.11
CA TYR A 101 14.17 -12.66 -11.13
C TYR A 101 12.77 -12.22 -11.56
N CYS A 102 12.25 -11.14 -10.97
CA CYS A 102 10.94 -10.59 -11.32
C CYS A 102 10.87 -10.16 -12.79
N VAL A 103 11.95 -9.54 -13.29
CA VAL A 103 12.04 -9.12 -14.70
C VAL A 103 12.05 -10.34 -15.63
N VAL A 104 12.87 -11.34 -15.34
CA VAL A 104 12.95 -12.59 -16.12
C VAL A 104 11.61 -13.31 -16.13
N LEU A 105 10.97 -13.48 -14.97
CA LEU A 105 9.62 -14.06 -14.86
C LEU A 105 8.59 -13.29 -15.68
N SER A 106 8.59 -11.96 -15.59
CA SER A 106 7.64 -11.15 -16.35
C SER A 106 7.87 -11.21 -17.84
N ASN A 107 9.12 -11.42 -18.30
CA ASN A 107 9.41 -11.57 -19.72
C ASN A 107 9.01 -12.96 -20.20
N LYS A 108 9.28 -14.00 -19.38
CA LYS A 108 8.96 -15.40 -19.69
C LYS A 108 7.45 -15.66 -19.71
N TYR A 109 6.71 -15.03 -18.81
CA TYR A 109 5.26 -15.19 -18.64
C TYR A 109 4.52 -13.85 -18.76
N HIS A 110 4.86 -13.08 -19.80
CA HIS A 110 4.33 -11.74 -20.04
C HIS A 110 2.81 -11.71 -20.25
N GLU A 111 2.24 -12.84 -20.67
CA GLU A 111 0.80 -13.06 -20.82
C GLU A 111 0.08 -13.25 -19.48
N LEU A 112 0.81 -13.62 -18.42
CA LEU A 112 0.24 -13.86 -17.08
C LEU A 112 0.47 -12.69 -16.12
N VAL A 113 1.68 -12.14 -16.08
CA VAL A 113 2.09 -11.18 -15.06
C VAL A 113 2.98 -10.08 -15.62
N THR A 114 2.78 -8.86 -15.13
CA THR A 114 3.68 -7.72 -15.40
C THR A 114 4.70 -7.56 -14.28
N VAL A 115 5.80 -6.85 -14.49
CA VAL A 115 6.81 -6.59 -13.43
C VAL A 115 6.17 -5.93 -12.18
N PHE A 116 5.14 -5.10 -12.38
CA PHE A 116 4.43 -4.42 -11.29
C PHE A 116 3.66 -5.36 -10.37
N PHE A 117 3.23 -6.52 -10.87
CA PHE A 117 2.53 -7.54 -10.09
C PHE A 117 3.32 -7.94 -8.83
N PHE A 118 4.63 -8.12 -8.98
CA PHE A 118 5.51 -8.60 -7.90
C PHE A 118 5.64 -7.61 -6.73
N LYS A 119 5.30 -6.33 -6.93
CA LYS A 119 5.39 -5.28 -5.90
C LYS A 119 4.51 -5.58 -4.68
N LYS A 120 3.41 -6.31 -4.87
CA LYS A 120 2.47 -6.71 -3.81
C LYS A 120 2.90 -7.97 -3.06
N PHE A 121 3.84 -8.75 -3.61
CA PHE A 121 4.23 -10.07 -3.12
C PHE A 121 5.65 -10.09 -2.54
N ARG A 122 6.01 -9.03 -1.81
CA ARG A 122 7.40 -8.83 -1.33
C ARG A 122 7.88 -9.93 -0.40
N SER A 123 7.01 -10.46 0.45
CA SER A 123 7.33 -11.56 1.36
C SER A 123 7.39 -12.92 0.66
N ASN A 124 6.80 -13.03 -0.53
CA ASN A 124 6.66 -14.29 -1.25
C ASN A 124 7.79 -14.55 -2.23
N ILE A 125 8.53 -13.52 -2.64
CA ILE A 125 9.72 -13.70 -3.46
C ILE A 125 10.93 -13.69 -2.54
N CYS A 126 11.42 -14.90 -2.28
CA CYS A 126 12.55 -15.15 -1.41
C CYS A 126 13.79 -15.52 -2.23
N VAL A 127 14.96 -15.31 -1.65
CA VAL A 127 16.23 -15.85 -2.16
C VAL A 127 16.56 -17.06 -1.30
N GLY A 128 16.71 -18.23 -1.91
CA GLY A 128 17.08 -19.47 -1.25
C GLY A 128 18.56 -19.54 -0.89
N GLU A 129 18.97 -20.63 -0.25
CA GLU A 129 20.32 -20.82 0.30
C GLU A 129 21.43 -20.74 -0.77
N ASN A 130 21.13 -21.12 -2.02
CA ASN A 130 22.06 -21.04 -3.14
C ASN A 130 21.96 -19.73 -3.94
N LEU A 131 21.48 -18.64 -3.35
CA LEU A 131 21.14 -17.38 -4.04
C LEU A 131 20.08 -17.52 -5.13
N ASN A 132 19.42 -18.67 -5.21
CA ASN A 132 18.39 -18.93 -6.20
C ASN A 132 17.06 -18.32 -5.74
N PRO A 133 16.51 -17.36 -6.50
CA PRO A 133 15.24 -16.75 -6.16
C PRO A 133 14.10 -17.74 -6.41
N LEU A 134 13.12 -17.75 -5.51
CA LEU A 134 12.03 -18.71 -5.51
C LEU A 134 10.73 -18.10 -4.96
N ILE A 135 9.61 -18.58 -5.50
CA ILE A 135 8.27 -18.15 -5.11
C ILE A 135 7.79 -19.01 -3.94
N LYS A 136 7.72 -18.42 -2.73
CA LYS A 136 7.14 -19.03 -1.53
C LYS A 136 5.66 -18.69 -1.42
N ILE A 137 4.81 -19.68 -1.71
CA ILE A 137 3.37 -19.61 -1.47
C ILE A 137 3.07 -20.49 -0.26
N GLY A 138 2.66 -19.85 0.83
CA GLY A 138 2.33 -20.52 2.08
C GLY A 138 1.38 -19.67 2.90
N LYS A 139 1.36 -19.90 4.23
CA LYS A 139 0.52 -19.14 5.17
C LYS A 139 0.74 -17.62 5.09
N GLY A 140 1.93 -17.17 4.71
CA GLY A 140 2.26 -15.74 4.57
C GLY A 140 1.39 -14.98 3.56
N VAL A 141 1.07 -15.58 2.40
CA VAL A 141 0.19 -14.94 1.39
C VAL A 141 -1.20 -14.70 1.96
N TRP A 142 -1.75 -15.73 2.63
CA TRP A 142 -3.07 -15.66 3.23
C TRP A 142 -3.13 -14.70 4.41
N PHE A 143 -2.03 -14.60 5.16
CA PHE A 143 -1.89 -13.62 6.23
C PHE A 143 -1.88 -12.18 5.70
N GLU A 144 -1.10 -11.88 4.65
CA GLU A 144 -1.09 -10.56 4.03
C GLU A 144 -2.45 -10.18 3.41
N TRP A 145 -3.11 -11.13 2.76
CA TRP A 145 -4.47 -10.94 2.26
C TRP A 145 -5.47 -10.68 3.41
N GLY A 146 -5.42 -11.49 4.47
CA GLY A 146 -6.29 -11.34 5.63
C GLY A 146 -6.10 -9.99 6.34
N ILE A 147 -4.85 -9.56 6.52
CA ILE A 147 -4.53 -8.21 7.00
C ILE A 147 -5.15 -7.17 6.07
N GLY A 148 -4.92 -7.26 4.75
CA GLY A 148 -5.46 -6.32 3.79
C GLY A 148 -6.99 -6.23 3.82
N MET A 149 -7.67 -7.36 4.01
CA MET A 149 -9.12 -7.42 4.16
C MET A 149 -9.59 -6.73 5.44
N ILE A 150 -9.00 -7.04 6.60
CA ILE A 150 -9.34 -6.40 7.88
C ILE A 150 -9.11 -4.88 7.79
N TYR A 151 -7.97 -4.48 7.22
CA TYR A 151 -7.60 -3.08 7.03
C TYR A 151 -8.52 -2.34 6.07
N THR A 152 -9.09 -3.01 5.09
CA THR A 152 -10.05 -2.39 4.17
C THR A 152 -11.44 -2.33 4.81
N LEU A 153 -11.82 -3.39 5.53
CA LEU A 153 -13.13 -3.54 6.17
C LEU A 153 -13.40 -2.46 7.22
N GLN A 154 -12.38 -2.06 8.00
CA GLN A 154 -12.52 -0.97 8.98
C GLN A 154 -13.03 0.34 8.34
N PHE A 155 -12.61 0.67 7.10
CA PHE A 155 -13.09 1.87 6.42
C PHE A 155 -14.56 1.77 6.04
N PHE A 156 -15.02 0.59 5.62
CA PHE A 156 -16.43 0.34 5.33
C PHE A 156 -17.28 0.40 6.59
N VAL A 157 -16.82 -0.19 7.70
CA VAL A 157 -17.51 -0.12 8.99
C VAL A 157 -17.65 1.34 9.44
N LEU A 158 -16.56 2.12 9.40
CA LEU A 158 -16.60 3.55 9.73
C LEU A 158 -17.55 4.34 8.82
N ALA A 159 -17.56 4.05 7.51
CA ALA A 159 -18.48 4.68 6.57
C ALA A 159 -19.94 4.40 6.95
N ILE A 160 -20.28 3.15 7.29
CA ILE A 160 -21.63 2.77 7.74
C ILE A 160 -21.99 3.49 9.04
N PHE A 161 -21.05 3.65 9.98
CA PHE A 161 -21.28 4.44 11.19
C PHE A 161 -21.58 5.90 10.87
N PHE A 162 -20.83 6.54 9.97
CA PHE A 162 -21.05 7.94 9.60
C PHE A 162 -22.37 8.14 8.86
N ILE A 163 -22.77 7.19 8.00
CA ILE A 163 -24.07 7.18 7.34
C ILE A 163 -25.19 7.04 8.39
N SER A 164 -25.07 6.06 9.29
CA SER A 164 -26.03 5.83 10.38
C SER A 164 -26.20 7.09 11.24
N LEU A 165 -25.11 7.76 11.61
CA LEU A 165 -25.13 9.01 12.37
C LEU A 165 -25.92 10.13 11.68
N SER A 166 -25.81 10.21 10.35
CA SER A 166 -26.57 11.17 9.55
C SER A 166 -28.06 10.83 9.51
N ILE A 167 -28.40 9.55 9.38
CA ILE A 167 -29.79 9.10 9.22
C ILE A 167 -30.58 9.10 10.53
N PHE A 168 -29.95 8.70 11.65
CA PHE A 168 -30.64 8.58 12.95
C PHE A 168 -30.82 9.92 13.69
N ASN A 169 -30.22 11.01 13.20
CA ASN A 169 -30.35 12.36 13.80
C ASN A 169 -30.84 13.43 12.81
N PRO A 170 -31.99 13.22 12.12
CA PRO A 170 -32.41 14.09 11.01
C PRO A 170 -32.80 15.52 11.44
N GLY A 171 -32.98 15.78 12.74
CA GLY A 171 -33.37 17.10 13.27
C GLY A 171 -32.41 17.71 14.30
N GLN A 172 -31.38 16.99 14.75
CA GLN A 172 -30.41 17.49 15.74
C GLN A 172 -29.15 18.09 15.12
N LEU A 173 -28.89 17.78 13.84
CA LEU A 173 -27.69 18.20 13.13
C LEU A 173 -28.05 19.24 12.06
N PRO A 174 -27.43 20.43 12.05
CA PRO A 174 -27.57 21.36 10.94
C PRO A 174 -27.04 20.74 9.62
N LEU A 175 -27.63 21.14 8.49
CA LEU A 175 -27.32 20.64 7.13
C LEU A 175 -25.82 20.55 6.81
N TRP A 176 -25.02 21.52 7.25
CA TRP A 176 -23.56 21.53 7.05
C TRP A 176 -22.84 20.36 7.74
N LYS A 177 -23.34 19.88 8.90
CA LYS A 177 -22.78 18.70 9.57
C LYS A 177 -23.10 17.41 8.82
N HIS A 178 -24.28 17.30 8.21
CA HIS A 178 -24.59 16.19 7.31
C HIS A 178 -23.68 16.20 6.08
N ALA A 179 -23.44 17.37 5.47
CA ALA A 179 -22.52 17.50 4.35
C ALA A 179 -21.09 17.05 4.69
N ILE A 180 -20.58 17.41 5.87
CA ILE A 180 -19.26 16.97 6.35
C ILE A 180 -19.21 15.45 6.57
N LEU A 181 -20.28 14.85 7.14
CA LEU A 181 -20.37 13.41 7.35
C LEU A 181 -20.34 12.65 6.01
N TYR A 182 -21.14 13.08 5.03
CA TYR A 182 -21.15 12.46 3.70
C TYR A 182 -19.82 12.64 2.96
N LEU A 183 -19.19 13.82 3.06
CA LEU A 183 -17.85 14.03 2.50
C LEU A 183 -16.82 13.10 3.14
N SER A 184 -16.90 12.92 4.46
CA SER A 184 -16.01 12.02 5.20
C SER A 184 -16.21 10.56 4.78
N VAL A 185 -17.45 10.14 4.55
CA VAL A 185 -17.77 8.81 4.00
C VAL A 185 -17.12 8.63 2.62
N ALA A 186 -17.23 9.60 1.73
CA ALA A 186 -16.60 9.54 0.41
C ALA A 186 -15.08 9.37 0.51
N VAL A 187 -14.42 10.13 1.41
CA VAL A 187 -12.98 10.02 1.67
C VAL A 187 -12.61 8.65 2.26
N LEU A 188 -13.39 8.13 3.20
CA LEU A 188 -13.16 6.81 3.82
C LEU A 188 -13.26 5.69 2.78
N LEU A 189 -14.31 5.70 1.95
CA LEU A 189 -14.50 4.71 0.88
C LEU A 189 -13.37 4.80 -0.15
N TRP A 190 -13.02 6.00 -0.59
CA TRP A 190 -11.89 6.22 -1.50
C TRP A 190 -10.57 5.68 -0.92
N THR A 191 -10.31 5.97 0.36
CA THR A 191 -9.12 5.51 1.06
C THR A 191 -9.10 4.00 1.20
N GLY A 192 -10.23 3.38 1.55
CA GLY A 192 -10.38 1.92 1.59
C GLY A 192 -10.08 1.27 0.25
N VAL A 193 -10.58 1.83 -0.85
CA VAL A 193 -10.28 1.35 -2.22
C VAL A 193 -8.80 1.51 -2.57
N MET A 194 -8.17 2.63 -2.21
CA MET A 194 -6.74 2.83 -2.48
C MET A 194 -5.86 1.91 -1.65
N MET A 195 -6.25 1.63 -0.40
CA MET A 195 -5.54 0.71 0.48
C MET A 195 -5.68 -0.74 0.01
N SER A 196 -6.88 -1.18 -0.40
CA SER A 196 -7.08 -2.55 -0.87
C SER A 196 -6.21 -2.89 -2.09
N LYS A 197 -5.95 -1.90 -2.95
CA LYS A 197 -5.02 -2.03 -4.09
C LYS A 197 -3.56 -2.27 -3.69
N GLN A 198 -3.16 -1.98 -2.44
CA GLN A 198 -1.80 -2.25 -1.96
C GLN A 198 -1.59 -3.72 -1.58
N PHE A 199 -2.68 -4.44 -1.28
CA PHE A 199 -2.65 -5.84 -0.89
C PHE A 199 -2.91 -6.77 -2.09
N PRO A 200 -2.43 -8.01 -2.04
CA PRO A 200 -2.69 -8.98 -3.09
C PRO A 200 -4.16 -9.41 -3.09
N SER A 201 -4.82 -9.37 -4.24
CA SER A 201 -6.19 -9.88 -4.41
C SER A 201 -6.22 -11.40 -4.59
N LEU A 202 -7.38 -12.04 -4.38
CA LEU A 202 -7.52 -13.49 -4.60
C LEU A 202 -7.18 -13.91 -6.04
N GLY A 203 -7.51 -13.08 -7.04
CA GLY A 203 -7.13 -13.32 -8.43
C GLY A 203 -5.62 -13.27 -8.62
N GLU A 204 -4.95 -12.28 -8.05
CA GLU A 204 -3.48 -12.18 -8.09
C GLU A 204 -2.80 -13.33 -7.34
N ILE A 205 -3.38 -13.82 -6.24
CA ILE A 205 -2.86 -15.00 -5.53
C ILE A 205 -2.98 -16.26 -6.39
N LYS A 206 -4.08 -16.43 -7.13
CA LYS A 206 -4.23 -17.53 -8.09
C LYS A 206 -3.18 -17.44 -9.21
N LEU A 207 -2.94 -16.24 -9.74
CA LEU A 207 -1.89 -16.01 -10.74
C LEU A 207 -0.50 -16.35 -10.19
N LEU A 208 -0.19 -15.98 -8.95
CA LEU A 208 1.08 -16.33 -8.32
C LEU A 208 1.23 -17.85 -8.18
N LYS A 209 0.16 -18.57 -7.83
CA LYS A 209 0.14 -20.04 -7.77
C LYS A 209 0.39 -20.68 -9.12
N GLU A 210 -0.27 -20.18 -10.15
CA GLU A 210 -0.08 -20.67 -11.52
C GLU A 210 1.34 -20.39 -12.02
N LEU A 211 1.89 -19.21 -11.73
CA LEU A 211 3.27 -18.84 -12.05
C LEU A 211 4.27 -19.78 -11.37
N LYS A 212 4.06 -20.08 -10.09
CA LYS A 212 4.88 -21.04 -9.35
C LYS A 212 4.83 -22.44 -9.98
N ARG A 213 3.64 -22.93 -10.33
CA ARG A 213 3.45 -24.24 -10.97
C ARG A 213 4.20 -24.34 -12.29
N ARG A 214 4.13 -23.31 -13.15
CA ARG A 214 4.86 -23.28 -14.43
C ARG A 214 6.38 -23.21 -14.26
N GLU A 215 6.86 -22.50 -13.23
CA GLU A 215 8.28 -22.48 -12.89
C GLU A 215 8.81 -23.83 -12.39
N GLU A 216 8.00 -24.58 -11.64
CA GLU A 216 8.36 -25.94 -11.21
C GLU A 216 8.41 -26.90 -12.40
N GLN A 217 7.39 -26.86 -13.28
CA GLN A 217 7.35 -27.70 -14.49
C GLN A 217 8.45 -27.40 -15.51
N ALA A 218 9.02 -26.19 -15.51
CA ALA A 218 10.10 -25.82 -16.43
C ALA A 218 11.50 -26.22 -15.92
N LYS A 219 11.59 -26.79 -14.70
CA LYS A 219 12.84 -27.29 -14.10
C LYS A 219 12.96 -28.81 -14.13
N ASP A 220 11.85 -29.50 -14.40
CA ASP A 220 11.78 -30.94 -14.70
C ASP A 220 11.99 -31.17 -16.21
#